data_AF-A0A524LBW2-F1
#
_entry.id   AF-A0A524LBW2-F1
#
_cell.length_a   1.000
_cell.length_b   1.000
_cell.length_c   1.000
_cell.angle_alpha   90.00
_cell.angle_beta   90.00
_cell.angle_gamma   90.00
#
_symmetry.space_group_name_H-M   'P 1'
#
loop_
_entity.id
_entity.type
_entity.pdbx_description
1 polymer ?
#
loop_
_entity_poly.entity_id
_entity_poly.type
_entity_poly.pdbx_seq_one_letter_code
_entity_poly.pdbx_strand_id
1 'polypeptide(L)'
;VGWFWYIGTLVPVIGLVQVGVQAMADRYTYIPSIGLFMAIVWGVSAASARWRYKTTVMATVGLGIIAFLMARSFIQVEHWRDSKTLFRHTLSVTDNNYVIQLSLADILAEQECLDDAIEHYKSALRIKPDLAEAHNNLGVALGRKKDFSPAIKHYQEAIRLNPNYPRAESNLGTAFLHLGQTGEAVKHYDRSLSYDSDSAEVHNNLGLALLRTGRIDGAVHHFQQAVGLDPLGSASHRNLNLALSLKKKIDDYLDELAKTLQANSGMVDINKHILLIEKKKGALDDVIGQYIKALTLQPGFTPAEFNIDNYYRAADMLKTYKRMLPLYKNKQIGN
;
A
#
# COMPACT_ATOMS: atom_id res chain seq x y z
N VAL A 1 -50.33 30.81 4.58
CA VAL A 1 -49.58 29.99 5.56
C VAL A 1 -48.37 29.30 4.91
N GLY A 2 -48.53 28.53 3.82
CA GLY A 2 -47.41 27.84 3.14
C GLY A 2 -46.23 28.73 2.70
N TRP A 3 -46.50 29.93 2.17
CA TRP A 3 -45.46 30.91 1.82
C TRP A 3 -44.65 31.42 3.01
N PHE A 4 -45.29 31.61 4.16
CA PHE A 4 -44.62 32.05 5.39
C PHE A 4 -43.72 30.94 5.94
N TRP A 5 -44.17 29.68 5.86
CA TRP A 5 -43.36 28.51 6.17
C TRP A 5 -42.15 28.39 5.25
N TYR A 6 -42.34 28.52 3.93
CA TYR A 6 -41.27 28.45 2.94
C TYR A 6 -40.18 29.48 3.25
N ILE A 7 -40.53 30.76 3.37
CA ILE A 7 -39.56 31.83 3.63
C ILE A 7 -38.88 31.62 4.99
N GLY A 8 -39.63 31.31 6.04
CA GLY A 8 -39.07 31.14 7.39
C GLY A 8 -38.07 29.98 7.50
N THR A 9 -38.34 28.86 6.84
CA THR A 9 -37.45 27.69 6.84
C THR A 9 -36.35 27.76 5.79
N LEU A 10 -36.48 28.63 4.78
CA LEU A 10 -35.45 28.88 3.77
C LEU A 10 -34.25 29.64 4.35
N VAL A 11 -34.46 30.55 5.30
CA VAL A 11 -33.41 31.43 5.88
C VAL A 11 -32.20 30.68 6.44
N PRO A 12 -32.33 29.60 7.23
CA PRO A 12 -31.19 28.80 7.68
C PRO A 12 -30.54 27.99 6.55
N VAL A 13 -31.32 27.57 5.55
CA VAL A 13 -30.88 26.68 4.46
C VAL A 13 -30.05 27.43 3.40
N ILE A 14 -30.34 28.70 3.14
CA ILE A 14 -29.57 29.55 2.21
C ILE A 14 -28.24 30.07 2.77
N GLY A 15 -27.89 29.68 4.01
CA GLY A 15 -26.59 29.98 4.59
C GLY A 15 -26.40 31.43 5.07
N LEU A 16 -27.48 32.19 5.26
CA LEU A 16 -27.42 33.52 5.89
C LEU A 16 -27.00 33.44 7.38
N VAL A 17 -27.20 32.29 8.03
CA VAL A 17 -26.70 31.98 9.37
C VAL A 17 -25.85 30.72 9.27
N GLN A 18 -24.53 30.86 9.33
CA GLN A 18 -23.59 29.74 9.18
C GLN A 18 -23.40 29.00 10.51
N VAL A 19 -23.81 27.73 10.55
CA VAL A 19 -23.51 26.82 11.67
C VAL A 19 -22.80 25.58 11.09
N GLY A 20 -21.46 25.62 11.02
CA GLY A 20 -20.62 24.50 10.60
C GLY A 20 -20.23 24.47 9.11
N VAL A 21 -19.54 23.40 8.70
CA VAL A 21 -18.94 23.22 7.36
C VAL A 21 -20.04 22.85 6.35
N GLN A 22 -20.17 23.65 5.28
CA GLN A 22 -21.32 23.73 4.34
C GLN A 22 -21.53 22.54 3.38
N ALA A 23 -21.60 21.31 3.90
CA ALA A 23 -22.24 20.19 3.20
C ALA A 23 -23.75 20.07 3.52
N MET A 24 -24.30 20.99 4.32
CA MET A 24 -25.66 20.88 4.87
C MET A 24 -26.78 21.53 4.03
N ALA A 25 -26.48 22.47 3.12
CA ALA A 25 -27.53 23.22 2.41
C ALA A 25 -28.43 22.32 1.54
N ASP A 26 -27.83 21.46 0.69
CA ASP A 26 -28.60 20.53 -0.15
C ASP A 26 -29.39 19.50 0.66
N ARG A 27 -28.90 19.13 1.85
CA ARG A 27 -29.55 18.14 2.70
C ARG A 27 -30.89 18.63 3.25
N TYR A 28 -31.11 19.93 3.43
CA TYR A 28 -32.32 20.44 4.13
C TYR A 28 -33.30 21.21 3.26
N THR A 29 -33.04 21.38 1.96
CA THR A 29 -33.94 22.06 1.00
C THR A 29 -35.35 21.44 0.93
N TYR A 30 -35.50 20.18 1.35
CA TYR A 30 -36.82 19.55 1.46
C TYR A 30 -37.70 20.22 2.54
N ILE A 31 -37.13 20.78 3.61
CA ILE A 31 -37.89 21.41 4.71
C ILE A 31 -38.61 22.68 4.24
N PRO A 32 -37.96 23.64 3.54
CA PRO A 32 -38.66 24.72 2.86
C PRO A 32 -39.68 24.25 1.85
N SER A 33 -39.33 23.24 1.04
CA SER A 33 -40.19 22.76 -0.05
C SER A 33 -41.58 22.31 0.44
N ILE A 34 -41.73 21.85 1.69
CA ILE A 34 -43.04 21.54 2.31
C ILE A 34 -44.00 22.73 2.22
N GLY A 35 -43.51 23.95 2.45
CA GLY A 35 -44.31 25.17 2.36
C GLY A 35 -44.85 25.45 0.96
N LEU A 36 -44.04 25.20 -0.07
CA LEU A 36 -44.44 25.30 -1.48
C LEU A 36 -45.48 24.24 -1.83
N PHE A 37 -45.28 23.00 -1.41
CA PHE A 37 -46.25 21.92 -1.65
C PHE A 37 -47.60 22.23 -1.00
N MET A 38 -47.64 22.73 0.24
CA MET A 38 -48.88 23.16 0.88
C MET A 38 -49.59 24.27 0.10
N ALA A 39 -48.84 25.26 -0.38
CA ALA A 39 -49.41 26.35 -1.18
C ALA A 39 -50.00 25.86 -2.51
N ILE A 40 -49.30 24.95 -3.19
CA ILE A 40 -49.78 24.31 -4.43
C ILE A 40 -51.04 23.50 -4.16
N VAL A 41 -51.05 22.65 -3.13
CA VAL A 41 -52.21 21.80 -2.78
C VAL A 41 -53.44 22.66 -2.48
N TRP A 42 -53.30 23.72 -1.69
CA TRP A 42 -54.42 24.62 -1.41
C TRP A 42 -54.86 25.42 -2.63
N GLY A 43 -53.92 25.93 -3.45
CA GLY A 43 -54.24 26.65 -4.67
C GLY A 43 -55.01 25.78 -5.67
N VAL A 44 -54.55 24.54 -5.88
CA VAL A 44 -55.19 23.55 -6.76
C VAL A 44 -56.57 23.14 -6.21
N SER A 45 -56.70 22.96 -4.89
CA SER A 45 -57.99 22.67 -4.23
C SER A 45 -58.99 23.82 -4.42
N ALA A 46 -58.56 25.06 -4.23
CA ALA A 46 -59.40 26.24 -4.40
C ALA A 46 -59.81 26.46 -5.86
N ALA A 47 -58.88 26.32 -6.81
CA ALA A 47 -59.14 26.51 -8.24
C ALA A 47 -60.08 25.44 -8.82
N SER A 48 -59.98 24.20 -8.32
CA SER A 48 -60.81 23.08 -8.77
C SER A 48 -62.17 22.98 -8.06
N ALA A 49 -62.49 23.89 -7.14
CA ALA A 49 -63.71 23.85 -6.33
C ALA A 49 -65.00 23.82 -7.17
N ARG A 50 -64.97 24.40 -8.37
CA ARG A 50 -66.12 24.51 -9.30
C ARG A 50 -66.18 23.42 -10.36
N TRP A 51 -65.21 22.48 -10.38
CA TRP A 51 -65.14 21.44 -11.41
C TRP A 51 -66.09 20.27 -11.11
N ARG A 52 -66.93 19.91 -12.08
CA ARG A 52 -67.94 18.85 -11.96
C ARG A 52 -67.35 17.45 -11.77
N TYR A 53 -66.14 17.22 -12.26
CA TYR A 53 -65.42 15.93 -12.18
C TYR A 53 -64.11 16.04 -11.37
N LYS A 54 -64.03 16.96 -10.40
CA LYS A 54 -62.77 17.23 -9.68
C LYS A 54 -62.14 15.97 -9.07
N THR A 55 -62.94 15.09 -8.47
CA THR A 55 -62.42 13.92 -7.76
C THR A 55 -61.78 12.91 -8.72
N THR A 56 -62.41 12.61 -9.85
CA THR A 56 -61.86 11.69 -10.85
C THR A 56 -60.64 12.28 -11.54
N VAL A 57 -60.68 13.56 -11.91
CA VAL A 57 -59.52 14.23 -12.52
C VAL A 57 -58.32 14.26 -11.56
N MET A 58 -58.52 14.63 -10.30
CA MET A 58 -57.45 14.63 -9.30
C MET A 58 -56.91 13.23 -9.02
N ALA A 59 -57.77 12.21 -8.96
CA ALA A 59 -57.33 10.84 -8.76
C ALA A 59 -56.49 10.32 -9.94
N THR A 60 -56.90 10.58 -11.18
CA THR A 60 -56.15 10.18 -12.38
C THR A 60 -54.81 10.92 -12.46
N VAL A 61 -54.78 12.22 -12.19
CA VAL A 61 -53.54 13.01 -12.15
C VAL A 61 -52.63 12.52 -11.02
N GLY A 62 -53.18 12.26 -9.83
CA GLY A 62 -52.43 11.72 -8.69
C GLY A 62 -51.81 10.37 -8.99
N LEU A 63 -52.57 9.43 -9.58
CA LEU A 63 -52.05 8.14 -10.03
C LEU A 63 -50.97 8.29 -11.11
N GLY A 64 -51.16 9.22 -12.05
CA GLY A 64 -50.15 9.53 -13.07
C GLY A 64 -48.84 10.05 -12.47
N ILE A 65 -48.92 10.95 -11.49
CA ILE A 65 -47.74 11.46 -10.78
C ILE A 65 -47.05 10.34 -10.01
N ILE A 66 -47.80 9.51 -9.27
CA ILE A 66 -47.23 8.39 -8.52
C ILE A 66 -46.54 7.41 -9.48
N ALA A 67 -47.18 7.04 -10.59
CA ALA A 67 -46.59 6.15 -11.60
C ALA A 67 -45.32 6.75 -12.21
N PHE A 68 -45.32 8.05 -12.52
CA PHE A 68 -44.13 8.76 -13.01
C PHE A 68 -43.01 8.76 -11.98
N LEU A 69 -43.29 9.09 -10.72
CA LEU A 69 -42.31 9.08 -9.65
C LEU A 69 -41.77 7.67 -9.37
N MET A 70 -42.62 6.64 -9.42
CA MET A 70 -42.18 5.25 -9.32
C MET A 70 -41.23 4.87 -10.47
N ALA A 71 -41.58 5.22 -11.72
CA ALA A 71 -40.72 4.95 -12.87
C ALA A 71 -39.37 5.68 -12.76
N ARG A 72 -39.39 6.96 -12.36
CA ARG A 72 -38.16 7.75 -12.12
C ARG A 72 -37.32 7.16 -11.00
N SER A 73 -37.94 6.76 -9.89
CA SER A 73 -37.25 6.14 -8.76
C SER A 73 -36.64 4.79 -9.17
N PHE A 74 -37.34 4.00 -9.98
CA PHE A 74 -36.86 2.71 -10.46
C PHE A 74 -35.63 2.85 -11.38
N ILE A 75 -35.69 3.77 -12.36
CA ILE A 75 -34.56 4.11 -13.23
C ILE A 75 -33.40 4.67 -12.42
N GLN A 76 -33.69 5.50 -11.42
CA GLN A 76 -32.67 6.05 -10.55
C GLN A 76 -31.96 4.91 -9.83
N VAL A 77 -32.68 4.05 -9.10
CA VAL A 77 -32.12 2.92 -8.32
C VAL A 77 -31.20 2.03 -9.15
N GLU A 78 -31.43 1.86 -10.45
CA GLU A 78 -30.52 1.12 -11.35
C GLU A 78 -29.07 1.61 -11.25
N HIS A 79 -28.85 2.92 -11.16
CA HIS A 79 -27.52 3.53 -11.11
C HIS A 79 -26.86 3.42 -9.73
N TRP A 80 -27.63 3.21 -8.66
CA TRP A 80 -27.14 3.18 -7.26
C TRP A 80 -26.86 1.76 -6.77
N ARG A 81 -27.03 0.75 -7.63
CA ARG A 81 -26.74 -0.66 -7.29
C ARG A 81 -25.25 -0.96 -7.22
N ASP A 82 -24.45 -0.21 -7.97
CA ASP A 82 -23.03 -0.46 -8.15
C ASP A 82 -22.25 0.85 -8.11
N SER A 83 -21.24 0.91 -7.23
CA SER A 83 -20.40 2.09 -7.03
C SER A 83 -19.71 2.53 -8.31
N LYS A 84 -19.31 1.58 -9.17
CA LYS A 84 -18.65 1.88 -10.46
C LYS A 84 -19.63 2.57 -11.42
N THR A 85 -20.86 2.08 -11.51
CA THR A 85 -21.93 2.69 -12.31
C THR A 85 -22.28 4.09 -11.81
N LEU A 86 -22.37 4.26 -10.48
CA LEU A 86 -22.61 5.57 -9.85
C LEU A 86 -21.49 6.57 -10.18
N PHE A 87 -20.22 6.18 -10.01
CA PHE A 87 -19.08 7.06 -10.28
C PHE A 87 -18.94 7.39 -11.77
N ARG A 88 -19.17 6.44 -12.66
CA ARG A 88 -19.21 6.69 -14.11
C ARG A 88 -20.32 7.68 -14.49
N HIS A 89 -21.52 7.49 -13.94
CA HIS A 89 -22.60 8.44 -14.16
C HIS A 89 -22.24 9.82 -13.62
N THR A 90 -21.64 9.89 -12.43
CA THR A 90 -21.19 11.16 -11.84
C THR A 90 -20.15 11.87 -12.71
N LEU A 91 -19.19 11.15 -13.29
CA LEU A 91 -18.24 11.71 -14.26
C LEU A 91 -18.90 12.19 -15.55
N SER A 92 -20.04 11.60 -15.94
CA SER A 92 -20.76 12.04 -17.14
C SER A 92 -21.56 13.33 -16.93
N VAL A 93 -21.87 13.68 -15.68
CA VAL A 93 -22.67 14.87 -15.32
C VAL A 93 -21.90 15.93 -14.54
N THR A 94 -20.66 15.63 -14.12
CA THR A 94 -19.78 16.57 -13.42
C THR A 94 -18.43 16.65 -14.13
N ASP A 95 -17.96 17.87 -14.35
CA ASP A 95 -16.63 18.13 -14.91
C ASP A 95 -15.59 18.33 -13.79
N ASN A 96 -14.33 18.02 -14.07
CA ASN A 96 -13.18 18.29 -13.19
C ASN A 96 -13.33 17.79 -11.73
N ASN A 97 -13.99 16.65 -11.52
CA ASN A 97 -14.15 16.07 -10.18
C ASN A 97 -13.07 15.04 -9.87
N TYR A 98 -11.99 15.47 -9.22
CA TYR A 98 -10.88 14.60 -8.85
C TYR A 98 -11.28 13.49 -7.86
N VAL A 99 -12.28 13.74 -7.00
CA VAL A 99 -12.70 12.77 -5.98
C VAL A 99 -13.28 11.53 -6.65
N ILE A 100 -14.14 11.72 -7.65
CA ILE A 100 -14.75 10.62 -8.38
C ILE A 100 -13.72 9.90 -9.26
N GLN A 101 -12.78 10.64 -9.86
CA GLN A 101 -11.66 10.03 -10.59
C GLN A 101 -10.82 9.12 -9.67
N LEU A 102 -10.51 9.59 -8.46
CA LEU A 102 -9.76 8.82 -7.47
C LEU A 102 -10.53 7.59 -7.01
N SER A 103 -11.79 7.74 -6.60
CA SER A 103 -12.61 6.63 -6.12
C SER A 103 -12.88 5.57 -7.21
N LEU A 104 -13.03 5.99 -8.46
CA LEU A 104 -13.14 5.05 -9.59
C LEU A 104 -11.82 4.32 -9.84
N ALA A 105 -10.68 5.00 -9.72
CA ALA A 105 -9.36 4.40 -9.84
C ALA A 105 -9.11 3.34 -8.76
N ASP A 106 -9.51 3.60 -7.51
CA ASP A 106 -9.39 2.66 -6.40
C ASP A 106 -10.19 1.37 -6.68
N ILE A 107 -11.47 1.50 -7.09
CA ILE A 107 -12.32 0.36 -7.45
C ILE A 107 -11.72 -0.45 -8.61
N LEU A 108 -11.19 0.22 -9.63
CA LEU A 108 -10.57 -0.45 -10.77
C LEU A 108 -9.28 -1.18 -10.37
N ALA A 109 -8.50 -0.61 -9.45
CA ALA A 109 -7.30 -1.25 -8.91
C ALA A 109 -7.63 -2.48 -8.07
N GLU A 110 -8.72 -2.46 -7.30
CA GLU A 110 -9.24 -3.64 -6.58
C GLU A 110 -9.71 -4.74 -7.54
N GLN A 111 -10.25 -4.37 -8.70
CA GLN A 111 -10.66 -5.29 -9.77
C GLN A 111 -9.49 -5.79 -10.64
N GLU A 112 -8.24 -5.44 -10.31
CA GLU A 112 -7.04 -5.73 -11.10
C GLU A 112 -7.09 -5.16 -12.53
N CYS A 113 -7.97 -4.18 -12.81
CA CYS A 113 -8.00 -3.40 -14.05
C CYS A 113 -6.97 -2.26 -13.97
N LEU A 114 -5.68 -2.62 -13.88
CA LEU A 114 -4.61 -1.69 -13.53
C LEU A 114 -4.40 -0.57 -14.56
N ASP A 115 -4.57 -0.84 -15.86
CA ASP A 115 -4.41 0.18 -16.90
C ASP A 115 -5.44 1.31 -16.78
N ASP A 116 -6.71 0.95 -16.62
CA ASP A 116 -7.79 1.93 -16.42
C ASP A 116 -7.59 2.70 -15.11
N ALA A 117 -7.21 2.00 -14.04
CA ALA A 117 -6.93 2.64 -12.75
C ALA A 117 -5.82 3.70 -12.87
N ILE A 118 -4.72 3.38 -13.55
CA ILE A 118 -3.60 4.30 -13.79
C ILE A 118 -4.07 5.57 -14.52
N GLU A 119 -4.90 5.44 -15.56
CA GLU A 119 -5.41 6.60 -16.31
C GLU A 119 -6.36 7.46 -15.46
N HIS A 120 -7.18 6.84 -14.62
CA HIS A 120 -8.04 7.57 -13.68
C HIS A 120 -7.23 8.28 -12.58
N TYR A 121 -6.20 7.65 -12.00
CA TYR A 121 -5.29 8.33 -11.06
C TYR A 121 -4.56 9.51 -11.72
N LYS A 122 -4.04 9.35 -12.93
CA LYS A 122 -3.41 10.46 -13.70
C LYS A 122 -4.40 11.58 -13.96
N SER A 123 -5.65 11.26 -14.24
CA SER A 123 -6.71 12.25 -14.45
C SER A 123 -7.04 13.01 -13.16
N ALA A 124 -7.12 12.30 -12.02
CA ALA A 124 -7.27 12.93 -10.71
C ALA A 124 -6.10 13.89 -10.41
N LEU A 125 -4.86 13.46 -10.66
CA LEU A 125 -3.66 14.28 -10.45
C LEU A 125 -3.54 15.47 -11.43
N ARG A 126 -4.11 15.36 -12.64
CA ARG A 126 -4.18 16.49 -13.58
C ARG A 126 -5.11 17.59 -13.08
N ILE A 127 -6.21 17.20 -12.42
CA ILE A 127 -7.18 18.12 -11.83
C ILE A 127 -6.61 18.70 -10.53
N LYS A 128 -6.03 17.85 -9.69
CA LYS A 128 -5.49 18.23 -8.38
C LYS A 128 -4.11 17.57 -8.15
N PRO A 129 -3.01 18.27 -8.47
CA PRO A 129 -1.66 17.69 -8.41
C PRO A 129 -1.12 17.42 -7.01
N ASP A 130 -1.66 18.04 -5.96
CA ASP A 130 -1.15 17.99 -4.59
C ASP A 130 -1.76 16.85 -3.75
N LEU A 131 -2.24 15.79 -4.39
CA LEU A 131 -2.83 14.63 -3.73
C LEU A 131 -1.79 13.55 -3.43
N ALA A 132 -1.24 13.58 -2.22
CA ALA A 132 -0.29 12.57 -1.74
C ALA A 132 -0.85 11.14 -1.86
N GLU A 133 -2.13 10.94 -1.55
CA GLU A 133 -2.80 9.64 -1.68
C GLU A 133 -2.87 9.14 -3.12
N ALA A 134 -3.27 10.00 -4.06
CA ALA A 134 -3.35 9.65 -5.48
C ALA A 134 -1.96 9.33 -6.06
N HIS A 135 -0.92 10.05 -5.64
CA HIS A 135 0.46 9.71 -5.96
C HIS A 135 0.86 8.33 -5.41
N ASN A 136 0.57 8.04 -4.15
CA ASN A 136 0.85 6.72 -3.57
C ASN A 136 0.10 5.60 -4.33
N ASN A 137 -1.20 5.75 -4.56
CA ASN A 137 -2.02 4.70 -5.16
C ASN A 137 -1.66 4.47 -6.65
N LEU A 138 -1.31 5.53 -7.38
CA LEU A 138 -0.74 5.41 -8.72
C LEU A 138 0.59 4.65 -8.70
N GLY A 139 1.46 4.95 -7.72
CA GLY A 139 2.69 4.19 -7.51
C GLY A 139 2.42 2.70 -7.24
N VAL A 140 1.40 2.38 -6.42
CA VAL A 140 0.99 0.99 -6.14
C VAL A 140 0.53 0.29 -7.41
N ALA A 141 -0.34 0.91 -8.20
CA ALA A 141 -0.83 0.34 -9.45
C ALA A 141 0.32 0.04 -10.44
N LEU A 142 1.27 0.97 -10.58
CA LEU A 142 2.48 0.78 -11.38
C LEU A 142 3.38 -0.34 -10.82
N GLY A 143 3.55 -0.41 -9.50
CA GLY A 143 4.30 -1.46 -8.83
C GLY A 143 3.71 -2.86 -9.04
N ARG A 144 2.37 -2.99 -9.03
CA ARG A 144 1.68 -4.25 -9.37
C ARG A 144 1.95 -4.68 -10.82
N LYS A 145 2.09 -3.73 -11.73
CA LYS A 145 2.55 -3.96 -13.12
C LYS A 145 4.05 -4.22 -13.25
N LYS A 146 4.81 -4.20 -12.15
CA LYS A 146 6.28 -4.30 -12.08
C LYS A 146 7.01 -3.11 -12.72
N ASP A 147 6.31 -2.00 -12.93
CA ASP A 147 6.88 -0.74 -13.41
C ASP A 147 7.43 0.08 -12.24
N PHE A 148 8.49 -0.44 -11.59
CA PHE A 148 9.02 0.13 -10.34
C PHE A 148 9.68 1.50 -10.52
N SER A 149 10.32 1.77 -11.65
CA SER A 149 10.98 3.06 -11.91
C SER A 149 10.01 4.25 -11.92
N PRO A 150 8.87 4.23 -12.64
CA PRO A 150 7.87 5.28 -12.52
C PRO A 150 7.14 5.25 -11.16
N ALA A 151 6.92 4.07 -10.56
CA ALA A 151 6.32 3.97 -9.23
C ALA A 151 7.11 4.75 -8.16
N ILE A 152 8.44 4.61 -8.15
CA ILE A 152 9.35 5.34 -7.25
C ILE A 152 9.13 6.85 -7.32
N LYS A 153 9.01 7.43 -8.53
CA LYS A 153 8.78 8.86 -8.69
C LYS A 153 7.48 9.30 -8.02
N HIS A 154 6.43 8.51 -8.16
CA HIS A 154 5.14 8.82 -7.54
C HIS A 154 5.16 8.65 -6.02
N TYR A 155 5.83 7.62 -5.48
CA TYR A 155 6.00 7.49 -4.03
C TYR A 155 6.83 8.63 -3.44
N GLN A 156 7.92 9.03 -4.10
CA GLN A 156 8.72 10.18 -3.68
C GLN A 156 7.90 11.47 -3.64
N GLU A 157 7.03 11.69 -4.63
CA GLU A 157 6.14 12.84 -4.65
C GLU A 157 5.07 12.76 -3.56
N ALA A 158 4.52 11.58 -3.28
CA ALA A 158 3.61 11.36 -2.16
C ALA A 158 4.26 11.73 -0.82
N ILE A 159 5.52 11.33 -0.60
CA ILE A 159 6.30 11.65 0.60
C ILE A 159 6.65 13.14 0.64
N ARG A 160 6.96 13.76 -0.51
CA ARG A 160 7.21 15.21 -0.59
C ARG A 160 5.98 16.02 -0.18
N LEU A 161 4.79 15.60 -0.62
CA LEU A 161 3.52 16.22 -0.30
C LEU A 161 3.06 15.94 1.15
N ASN A 162 3.32 14.73 1.64
CA ASN A 162 3.06 14.33 3.03
C ASN A 162 4.29 13.61 3.62
N PRO A 163 5.17 14.32 4.35
CA PRO A 163 6.37 13.73 4.96
C PRO A 163 6.10 12.68 6.03
N ASN A 164 4.90 12.67 6.63
CA ASN A 164 4.48 11.66 7.61
C ASN A 164 3.52 10.67 6.94
N TYR A 165 4.05 9.92 5.97
CA TYR A 165 3.27 8.93 5.22
C TYR A 165 3.94 7.55 5.22
N PRO A 166 3.88 6.80 6.34
CA PRO A 166 4.54 5.50 6.48
C PRO A 166 4.21 4.51 5.35
N ARG A 167 2.96 4.47 4.88
CA ARG A 167 2.57 3.61 3.73
C ARG A 167 3.33 3.95 2.44
N ALA A 168 3.58 5.22 2.15
CA ALA A 168 4.33 5.62 0.97
C ALA A 168 5.83 5.30 1.13
N GLU A 169 6.38 5.46 2.34
CA GLU A 169 7.76 5.08 2.69
C GLU A 169 7.97 3.56 2.54
N SER A 170 7.05 2.73 3.05
CA SER A 170 7.14 1.27 2.90
C SER A 170 7.02 0.83 1.44
N ASN A 171 6.09 1.40 0.68
CA ASN A 171 5.93 1.11 -0.75
C ASN A 171 7.16 1.52 -1.57
N LEU A 172 7.78 2.66 -1.23
CA LEU A 172 9.04 3.09 -1.83
C LEU A 172 10.17 2.11 -1.51
N GLY A 173 10.27 1.66 -0.26
CA GLY A 173 11.22 0.62 0.17
C GLY A 173 11.05 -0.67 -0.63
N THR A 174 9.80 -1.12 -0.83
CA THR A 174 9.46 -2.30 -1.64
C THR A 174 9.90 -2.13 -3.09
N ALA A 175 9.64 -0.98 -3.71
CA ALA A 175 10.07 -0.71 -5.08
C ALA A 175 11.60 -0.73 -5.23
N PHE A 176 12.33 -0.13 -4.28
CA PHE A 176 13.80 -0.20 -4.25
C PHE A 176 14.33 -1.62 -4.08
N LEU A 177 13.66 -2.42 -3.23
CA LEU A 177 14.02 -3.82 -3.02
C LEU A 177 13.86 -4.65 -4.31
N HIS A 178 12.83 -4.37 -5.10
CA HIS A 178 12.62 -5.01 -6.41
C HIS A 178 13.66 -4.60 -7.45
N LEU A 179 14.15 -3.36 -7.41
CA LEU A 179 15.26 -2.89 -8.28
C LEU A 179 16.65 -3.31 -7.78
N GLY A 180 16.75 -4.09 -6.71
CA GLY A 180 18.02 -4.53 -6.13
C GLY A 180 18.80 -3.44 -5.40
N GLN A 181 18.17 -2.28 -5.16
CA GLN A 181 18.71 -1.16 -4.39
C GLN A 181 18.43 -1.36 -2.89
N THR A 182 18.88 -2.49 -2.36
CA THR A 182 18.55 -2.96 -1.00
C THR A 182 18.94 -1.98 0.10
N GLY A 183 20.02 -1.21 -0.07
CA GLY A 183 20.44 -0.19 0.89
C GLY A 183 19.44 0.95 1.03
N GLU A 184 18.81 1.40 -0.07
CA GLU A 184 17.74 2.39 -0.03
C GLU A 184 16.46 1.79 0.54
N ALA A 185 16.15 0.53 0.19
CA ALA A 185 14.99 -0.17 0.76
C ALA A 185 15.00 -0.18 2.29
N VAL A 186 16.14 -0.54 2.90
CA VAL A 186 16.32 -0.54 4.36
C VAL A 186 16.03 0.83 4.96
N LYS A 187 16.61 1.91 4.40
CA LYS A 187 16.39 3.28 4.90
C LYS A 187 14.92 3.68 4.89
N HIS A 188 14.19 3.34 3.83
CA HIS A 188 12.78 3.69 3.68
C HIS A 188 11.88 2.84 4.60
N TYR A 189 12.20 1.57 4.81
CA TYR A 189 11.50 0.76 5.82
C TYR A 189 11.76 1.27 7.25
N ASP A 190 13.00 1.66 7.58
CA ASP A 190 13.33 2.23 8.89
C ASP A 190 12.55 3.54 9.12
N ARG A 191 12.43 4.40 8.10
CA ARG A 191 11.58 5.61 8.18
C ARG A 191 10.11 5.27 8.36
N SER A 192 9.59 4.31 7.61
CA SER A 192 8.22 3.84 7.79
C SER A 192 7.97 3.40 9.23
N LEU A 193 8.87 2.58 9.81
CA LEU A 193 8.76 2.10 11.19
C LEU A 193 8.95 3.19 12.24
N SER A 194 9.64 4.29 11.90
CA SER A 194 9.75 5.44 12.80
C SER A 194 8.43 6.20 12.97
N TYR A 195 7.51 6.09 12.01
CA TYR A 195 6.18 6.68 12.06
C TYR A 195 5.11 5.67 12.49
N ASP A 196 5.26 4.41 12.11
CA ASP A 196 4.36 3.30 12.45
C ASP A 196 5.19 2.07 12.84
N SER A 197 5.46 1.92 14.14
CA SER A 197 6.31 0.85 14.68
C SER A 197 5.68 -0.53 14.62
N ASP A 198 4.35 -0.62 14.48
CA ASP A 198 3.59 -1.85 14.74
C ASP A 198 3.16 -2.53 13.42
N SER A 199 3.74 -2.12 12.30
CA SER A 199 3.47 -2.71 11.00
C SER A 199 4.25 -4.03 10.80
N ALA A 200 3.56 -5.15 11.00
CA ALA A 200 4.09 -6.50 10.75
C ALA A 200 4.65 -6.69 9.32
N GLU A 201 3.97 -6.13 8.31
CA GLU A 201 4.39 -6.22 6.90
C GLU A 201 5.76 -5.55 6.69
N VAL A 202 5.92 -4.32 7.17
CA VAL A 202 7.18 -3.56 7.06
C VAL A 202 8.31 -4.25 7.81
N HIS A 203 8.06 -4.81 9.00
CA HIS A 203 9.05 -5.62 9.70
C HIS A 203 9.48 -6.85 8.89
N ASN A 204 8.53 -7.56 8.28
CA ASN A 204 8.85 -8.69 7.42
C ASN A 204 9.66 -8.25 6.19
N ASN A 205 9.30 -7.16 5.54
CA ASN A 205 10.00 -6.66 4.35
C ASN A 205 11.40 -6.12 4.67
N LEU A 206 11.57 -5.46 5.83
CA LEU A 206 12.88 -5.07 6.34
C LEU A 206 13.74 -6.29 6.66
N GLY A 207 13.18 -7.32 7.30
CA GLY A 207 13.88 -8.58 7.55
C GLY A 207 14.39 -9.23 6.26
N LEU A 208 13.56 -9.24 5.21
CA LEU A 208 13.97 -9.73 3.88
C LEU A 208 15.10 -8.88 3.27
N ALA A 209 15.02 -7.55 3.37
CA ALA A 209 16.06 -6.66 2.88
C ALA A 209 17.39 -6.89 3.62
N LEU A 210 17.35 -7.05 4.95
CA LEU A 210 18.52 -7.34 5.77
C LEU A 210 19.14 -8.70 5.42
N LEU A 211 18.30 -9.72 5.20
CA LEU A 211 18.75 -11.05 4.78
C LEU A 211 19.48 -10.99 3.43
N ARG A 212 19.00 -10.18 2.48
CA ARG A 212 19.67 -9.94 1.18
C ARG A 212 21.00 -9.19 1.31
N THR A 213 21.23 -8.48 2.41
CA THR A 213 22.53 -7.88 2.73
C THR A 213 23.37 -8.75 3.67
N GLY A 214 22.91 -9.97 3.96
CA GLY A 214 23.52 -10.91 4.89
C GLY A 214 23.50 -10.51 6.35
N ARG A 215 22.80 -9.43 6.73
CA ARG A 215 22.62 -9.04 8.14
C ARG A 215 21.60 -9.95 8.82
N ILE A 216 21.98 -11.21 9.03
CA ILE A 216 21.08 -12.30 9.45
C ILE A 216 20.51 -12.06 10.84
N ASP A 217 21.32 -11.57 11.80
CA ASP A 217 20.83 -11.27 13.15
C ASP A 217 19.74 -10.19 13.15
N GLY A 218 19.94 -9.12 12.37
CA GLY A 218 18.93 -8.09 12.18
C GLY A 218 17.69 -8.62 11.48
N ALA A 219 17.85 -9.49 10.48
CA ALA A 219 16.74 -10.13 9.81
C ALA A 219 15.89 -10.98 10.77
N VAL A 220 16.52 -11.82 11.59
CA VAL A 220 15.84 -12.63 12.62
C VAL A 220 15.07 -11.72 13.58
N HIS A 221 15.68 -10.65 14.08
CA HIS A 221 15.01 -9.70 14.98
C HIS A 221 13.72 -9.15 14.36
N HIS A 222 13.77 -8.64 13.14
CA HIS A 222 12.57 -8.06 12.51
C HIS A 222 11.54 -9.11 12.12
N PHE A 223 11.93 -10.33 11.74
CA PHE A 223 10.97 -11.42 11.54
C PHE A 223 10.29 -11.83 12.85
N GLN A 224 10.99 -11.80 13.99
CA GLN A 224 10.39 -12.03 15.30
C GLN A 224 9.37 -10.94 15.66
N GLN A 225 9.69 -9.66 15.39
CA GLN A 225 8.73 -8.56 15.56
C GLN A 225 7.49 -8.76 14.68
N ALA A 226 7.68 -9.10 13.40
CA ALA A 226 6.57 -9.37 12.48
C ALA A 226 5.67 -10.53 12.93
N VAL A 227 6.26 -11.62 13.45
CA VAL A 227 5.51 -12.75 14.02
C VAL A 227 4.80 -12.38 15.32
N GLY A 228 5.41 -11.51 16.14
CA GLY A 228 4.78 -11.01 17.36
C GLY A 228 3.54 -10.15 17.09
N LEU A 229 3.60 -9.32 16.04
CA LEU A 229 2.51 -8.42 15.63
C LEU A 229 1.40 -9.13 14.83
N ASP A 230 1.76 -10.09 13.98
CA ASP A 230 0.82 -10.97 13.28
C ASP A 230 1.20 -12.45 13.46
N PRO A 231 0.73 -13.09 14.56
CA PRO A 231 1.03 -14.49 14.85
C PRO A 231 0.43 -15.48 13.84
N LEU A 232 -0.58 -15.08 13.06
CA LEU A 232 -1.21 -15.93 12.05
C LEU A 232 -0.57 -15.76 10.66
N GLY A 233 0.34 -14.80 10.50
CA GLY A 233 1.05 -14.49 9.27
C GLY A 233 2.00 -15.60 8.81
N SER A 234 1.54 -16.45 7.89
CA SER A 234 2.33 -17.58 7.36
C SER A 234 3.63 -17.17 6.65
N ALA A 235 3.70 -15.95 6.09
CA ALA A 235 4.90 -15.43 5.44
C ALA A 235 6.01 -15.12 6.47
N SER A 236 5.67 -14.41 7.54
CA SER A 236 6.61 -14.02 8.60
C SER A 236 7.21 -15.24 9.30
N HIS A 237 6.40 -16.26 9.60
CA HIS A 237 6.88 -17.53 10.16
C HIS A 237 7.85 -18.27 9.23
N ARG A 238 7.52 -18.37 7.93
CA ARG A 238 8.41 -19.02 6.95
C ARG A 238 9.74 -18.30 6.85
N ASN A 239 9.72 -16.96 6.82
CA ASN A 239 10.92 -16.15 6.72
C ASN A 239 11.76 -16.21 8.01
N LEU A 240 11.12 -16.22 9.18
CA LEU A 240 11.80 -16.42 10.46
C LEU A 240 12.52 -17.77 10.51
N ASN A 241 11.81 -18.85 10.16
CA ASN A 241 12.39 -20.20 10.14
C ASN A 241 13.58 -20.29 9.17
N LEU A 242 13.47 -19.64 8.00
CA LEU A 242 14.55 -19.56 7.04
C LEU A 242 15.77 -18.85 7.65
N ALA A 243 15.58 -17.67 8.23
CA ALA A 243 16.64 -16.89 8.83
C ALA A 243 17.32 -17.61 10.02
N LEU A 244 16.53 -18.28 10.88
CA LEU A 244 17.05 -19.09 11.99
C LEU A 244 17.85 -20.29 11.50
N SER A 245 17.39 -20.96 10.44
CA SER A 245 18.11 -22.10 9.85
C SER A 245 19.46 -21.68 9.26
N LEU A 246 19.52 -20.51 8.64
CA LEU A 246 20.74 -19.93 8.09
C LEU A 246 21.70 -19.54 9.22
N LYS A 247 21.19 -18.85 10.25
CA LYS A 247 21.97 -18.48 11.43
C LYS A 247 22.62 -19.70 12.08
N LYS A 248 21.83 -20.75 12.36
CA LYS A 248 22.32 -21.98 12.97
C LYS A 248 23.45 -22.62 12.14
N LYS A 249 23.26 -22.75 10.82
CA LYS A 249 24.29 -23.35 9.95
C LYS A 249 25.59 -22.56 9.94
N ILE A 250 25.51 -21.23 9.99
CA ILE A 250 26.68 -20.36 10.07
C ILE A 250 27.37 -20.55 11.42
N ASP A 251 26.62 -20.54 12.52
CA ASP A 251 27.18 -20.71 13.86
C ASP A 251 27.83 -22.10 14.01
N ASP A 252 27.18 -23.17 13.55
CA ASP A 252 27.74 -24.54 13.52
C ASP A 252 29.07 -24.59 12.72
N TYR A 253 29.12 -23.91 11.57
CA TYR A 253 30.34 -23.83 10.75
C TYR A 253 31.48 -23.08 11.44
N LEU A 254 31.17 -21.98 12.12
CA LEU A 254 32.16 -21.18 12.85
C LEU A 254 32.75 -21.97 14.03
N ASP A 255 31.93 -22.74 14.73
CA ASP A 255 32.36 -23.63 15.80
C ASP A 255 33.30 -24.73 15.32
N GLU A 256 33.00 -25.37 14.17
CA GLU A 256 33.87 -26.39 13.56
C GLU A 256 35.22 -25.78 13.14
N LEU A 257 35.20 -24.59 12.55
CA LEU A 257 36.41 -23.87 12.16
C LEU A 257 37.27 -23.51 13.38
N ALA A 258 36.65 -23.01 14.46
CA ALA A 258 37.33 -22.68 15.71
C ALA A 258 38.02 -23.91 16.33
N LYS A 259 37.33 -25.06 16.40
CA LYS A 259 37.90 -26.33 16.89
C LYS A 259 39.09 -26.79 16.03
N THR A 260 38.97 -26.67 14.72
CA THR A 260 40.05 -27.05 13.77
C THR A 260 41.30 -26.18 13.94
N LEU A 261 41.12 -24.89 14.21
CA LEU A 261 42.21 -23.96 14.50
C LEU A 261 42.85 -24.22 15.87
N GLN A 262 42.03 -24.54 16.88
CA GLN A 262 42.50 -24.88 18.22
C GLN A 262 43.27 -26.21 18.26
N ALA A 263 42.94 -27.18 17.41
CA ALA A 263 43.70 -28.42 17.26
C ALA A 263 45.08 -28.22 16.59
N ASN A 264 45.31 -27.08 15.91
CA ASN A 264 46.57 -26.72 15.25
C ASN A 264 47.36 -25.66 16.06
N SER A 265 47.24 -25.68 17.38
CA SER A 265 47.66 -24.65 18.37
C SER A 265 49.14 -24.27 18.46
N GLY A 266 49.98 -24.60 17.47
CA GLY A 266 51.39 -24.21 17.44
C GLY A 266 51.66 -22.81 16.89
N MET A 267 50.67 -22.09 16.34
CA MET A 267 50.94 -20.89 15.53
C MET A 267 49.91 -19.77 15.82
N VAL A 268 50.30 -18.83 16.66
CA VAL A 268 49.73 -17.47 16.86
C VAL A 268 48.33 -17.37 17.51
N ASP A 269 48.34 -16.78 18.71
CA ASP A 269 47.29 -15.94 19.33
C ASP A 269 45.83 -16.24 18.93
N ILE A 270 45.26 -17.28 19.54
CA ILE A 270 43.87 -17.77 19.34
C ILE A 270 42.85 -16.61 19.42
N ASN A 271 43.07 -15.61 20.27
CA ASN A 271 42.20 -14.45 20.41
C ASN A 271 42.22 -13.53 19.17
N LYS A 272 43.37 -13.38 18.49
CA LYS A 272 43.44 -12.70 17.19
C LYS A 272 42.71 -13.48 16.10
N HIS A 273 42.71 -14.81 16.16
CA HIS A 273 41.99 -15.63 15.19
C HIS A 273 40.48 -15.61 15.42
N ILE A 274 40.01 -15.62 16.67
CA ILE A 274 38.58 -15.42 17.01
C ILE A 274 38.11 -14.05 16.53
N LEU A 275 38.86 -12.98 16.84
CA LEU A 275 38.53 -11.62 16.38
C LEU A 275 38.54 -11.52 14.83
N LEU A 276 39.47 -12.20 14.16
CA LEU A 276 39.50 -12.30 12.70
C LEU A 276 38.30 -13.08 12.16
N ILE A 277 37.84 -14.12 12.86
CA ILE A 277 36.66 -14.90 12.50
C ILE A 277 35.40 -14.06 12.67
N GLU A 278 35.23 -13.30 13.75
CA GLU A 278 34.10 -12.37 13.93
C GLU A 278 34.10 -11.28 12.86
N LYS A 279 35.28 -10.71 12.56
CA LYS A 279 35.44 -9.76 11.46
C LYS A 279 35.13 -10.40 10.10
N LYS A 280 35.51 -11.67 9.90
CA LYS A 280 35.19 -12.44 8.71
C LYS A 280 33.73 -12.90 8.67
N LYS A 281 33.03 -13.05 9.81
CA LYS A 281 31.59 -13.32 9.88
C LYS A 281 30.83 -12.14 9.30
N GLY A 282 31.15 -10.91 9.73
CA GLY A 282 30.60 -9.70 9.10
C GLY A 282 30.96 -9.57 7.61
N ALA A 283 32.14 -10.05 7.19
CA ALA A 283 32.49 -10.11 5.77
C ALA A 283 31.79 -11.25 5.01
N LEU A 284 31.49 -12.37 5.68
CA LEU A 284 30.77 -13.51 5.12
C LEU A 284 29.30 -13.16 4.92
N ASP A 285 28.72 -12.43 5.85
CA ASP A 285 27.41 -11.79 5.72
C ASP A 285 27.38 -10.91 4.46
N ASP A 286 28.39 -10.06 4.26
CA ASP A 286 28.49 -9.24 3.04
C ASP A 286 28.63 -10.10 1.77
N VAL A 287 29.43 -11.17 1.79
CA VAL A 287 29.60 -12.10 0.66
C VAL A 287 28.33 -12.90 0.36
N ILE A 288 27.63 -13.38 1.39
CA ILE A 288 26.32 -14.05 1.26
C ILE A 288 25.31 -13.05 0.69
N GLY A 289 25.32 -11.80 1.14
CA GLY A 289 24.50 -10.73 0.58
C GLY A 289 24.79 -10.49 -0.90
N GLN A 290 26.06 -10.40 -1.28
CA GLN A 290 26.47 -10.27 -2.69
C GLN A 290 26.06 -11.49 -3.54
N TYR A 291 26.12 -12.69 -2.97
CA TYR A 291 25.73 -13.92 -3.63
C TYR A 291 24.20 -14.03 -3.81
N ILE A 292 23.42 -13.69 -2.78
CA ILE A 292 21.95 -13.58 -2.86
C ILE A 292 21.56 -12.52 -3.90
N LYS A 293 22.24 -11.36 -3.89
CA LYS A 293 22.03 -10.30 -4.89
C LYS A 293 22.28 -10.79 -6.32
N ALA A 294 23.36 -11.54 -6.54
CA ALA A 294 23.68 -12.11 -7.85
C ALA A 294 22.61 -13.10 -8.35
N LEU A 295 21.99 -13.87 -7.45
CA LEU A 295 20.92 -14.80 -7.79
C LEU A 295 19.60 -14.10 -8.11
N THR A 296 19.29 -13.01 -7.40
CA THR A 296 18.07 -12.21 -7.65
C THR A 296 18.08 -11.44 -8.99
N LEU A 297 19.24 -11.33 -9.65
CA LEU A 297 19.40 -10.65 -10.94
C LEU A 297 19.19 -11.58 -12.15
N GLN A 298 18.90 -12.88 -11.95
CA GLN A 298 18.61 -13.81 -13.04
C GLN A 298 17.14 -13.70 -13.51
N PRO A 299 16.87 -13.58 -14.82
CA PRO A 299 15.50 -13.61 -15.36
C PRO A 299 14.85 -14.97 -15.09
N GLY A 300 13.73 -14.98 -14.34
CA GLY A 300 13.00 -16.19 -13.96
C GLY A 300 13.06 -16.55 -12.48
N PHE A 301 13.86 -15.85 -11.66
CA PHE A 301 14.00 -16.14 -10.24
C PHE A 301 12.73 -15.77 -9.45
N THR A 302 12.05 -16.77 -8.89
CA THR A 302 10.95 -16.56 -7.93
C THR A 302 11.46 -16.63 -6.49
N PRO A 303 10.93 -15.85 -5.53
CA PRO A 303 11.31 -15.96 -4.11
C PRO A 303 11.11 -17.34 -3.49
N ALA A 304 10.32 -18.21 -4.14
CA ALA A 304 10.13 -19.62 -3.79
C ALA A 304 11.32 -20.53 -4.21
N GLU A 305 12.21 -20.04 -5.06
CA GLU A 305 13.45 -20.70 -5.50
C GLU A 305 14.68 -20.23 -4.71
N PHE A 306 14.48 -19.77 -3.47
CA PHE A 306 15.52 -19.88 -2.43
C PHE A 306 15.73 -21.37 -2.10
N ASN A 307 16.18 -22.12 -3.10
CA ASN A 307 16.42 -23.54 -3.01
C ASN A 307 17.84 -23.72 -2.48
N ILE A 308 17.97 -24.63 -1.52
CA ILE A 308 19.17 -24.99 -0.74
C ILE A 308 20.43 -25.21 -1.63
N ASP A 309 20.25 -25.44 -2.92
CA ASP A 309 21.27 -25.65 -3.95
C ASP A 309 22.20 -24.44 -4.19
N ASN A 310 21.66 -23.23 -4.12
CA ASN A 310 22.46 -22.01 -4.28
C ASN A 310 23.37 -21.79 -3.05
N TYR A 311 22.89 -22.16 -1.85
CA TYR A 311 23.68 -22.17 -0.63
C TYR A 311 24.87 -23.15 -0.70
N TYR A 312 24.71 -24.31 -1.36
CA TYR A 312 25.82 -25.26 -1.58
C TYR A 312 26.94 -24.68 -2.45
N ARG A 313 26.64 -23.81 -3.41
CA ARG A 313 27.66 -23.13 -4.23
C ARG A 313 28.44 -22.07 -3.46
N ALA A 314 27.80 -21.34 -2.55
CA ALA A 314 28.50 -20.45 -1.62
C ALA A 314 29.39 -21.24 -0.62
N ALA A 315 28.91 -22.40 -0.15
CA ALA A 315 29.71 -23.35 0.63
C ALA A 315 30.90 -23.92 -0.17
N ASP A 316 30.77 -24.09 -1.49
CA ASP A 316 31.85 -24.55 -2.37
C ASP A 316 32.89 -23.44 -2.65
N MET A 317 32.48 -22.15 -2.67
CA MET A 317 33.42 -21.02 -2.63
C MET A 317 34.22 -21.00 -1.31
N LEU A 318 33.59 -21.37 -0.20
CA LEU A 318 34.24 -21.57 1.10
C LEU A 318 35.22 -22.76 1.09
N LYS A 319 34.89 -23.84 0.38
CA LYS A 319 35.78 -24.96 0.09
C LYS A 319 36.96 -24.55 -0.80
N THR A 320 36.74 -23.61 -1.72
CA THR A 320 37.77 -23.00 -2.56
C THR A 320 38.70 -22.09 -1.74
N TYR A 321 38.15 -21.34 -0.79
CA TYR A 321 38.92 -20.56 0.19
C TYR A 321 39.80 -21.47 1.08
N LYS A 322 39.26 -22.62 1.51
CA LYS A 322 40.01 -23.68 2.24
C LYS A 322 41.21 -24.22 1.45
N ARG A 323 41.14 -24.25 0.10
CA ARG A 323 42.26 -24.61 -0.78
C ARG A 323 43.30 -23.49 -0.93
N MET A 324 42.90 -22.23 -0.82
CA MET A 324 43.83 -21.09 -0.97
C MET A 324 44.54 -20.70 0.32
N LEU A 325 43.97 -21.02 1.50
CA LEU A 325 44.56 -20.67 2.80
C LEU A 325 46.00 -21.20 3.02
N PRO A 326 46.36 -22.44 2.61
CA PRO A 326 47.74 -22.93 2.68
C PRO A 326 48.67 -22.21 1.70
N LEU A 327 48.18 -21.79 0.53
CA LEU A 327 48.97 -21.12 -0.50
C LEU A 327 49.39 -19.70 -0.08
N TYR A 328 48.55 -19.01 0.70
CA TYR A 328 48.93 -17.74 1.33
C TYR A 328 49.96 -17.92 2.45
N LYS A 329 49.93 -19.05 3.17
CA LYS A 329 50.88 -19.39 4.22
C LYS A 329 52.31 -19.58 3.66
N ASN A 330 52.42 -20.20 2.48
CA ASN A 330 53.71 -20.39 1.82
C ASN A 330 54.31 -19.11 1.20
N LYS A 331 53.49 -18.08 0.94
CA LYS A 331 53.95 -16.81 0.36
C LYS A 331 54.48 -15.82 1.40
N GLN A 332 54.13 -15.97 2.67
CA GLN A 332 54.64 -15.13 3.78
C GLN A 332 55.83 -15.74 4.54
N ILE A 333 56.16 -17.01 4.31
CA ILE A 333 57.32 -17.68 4.92
C ILE A 333 58.54 -17.64 3.98
N GLY A 334 58.38 -17.12 2.76
CA GLY A 334 59.42 -17.08 1.71
C GLY A 334 60.00 -15.69 1.39
N ASN A 335 59.83 -14.69 2.25
CA ASN A 335 60.51 -13.39 2.14
C ASN A 335 61.17 -12.99 3.46
#